data_AF-A0A3B9GAC0-F1
#
_entry.id   AF-A0A3B9GAC0-F1
#
_cell.length_a   1.000
_cell.length_b   1.000
_cell.length_c   1.000
_cell.angle_alpha   90.00
_cell.angle_beta   90.00
_cell.angle_gamma   90.00
#
_symmetry.space_group_name_H-M   'P 1'
#
loop_
_entity.id
_entity.type
_entity.pdbx_description
1 polymer ?
#
loop_
_entity_poly.entity_id
_entity_poly.type
_entity_poly.pdbx_seq_one_letter_code
_entity_poly.pdbx_strand_id
1 'polypeptide(L)'
;MPLTPQEADRYQRQTMLKELGEAGQERLKKSSILCIGSGGLGSPALLYLAAAGVGKIGIIDPDLVDLSNLHRQILHDTDRVGTPKIESARARLYQVNPHVEIILHEGRFEPENCLDLLGPYDAILDGSDNFPTRFAVNDAAFFLKKPLIHGAIFQFEGQVTVFAPHLGGPCYRCLLPEAPPEGAVPT
;
A
#
# COMPACT_ATOMS: atom_id res chain seq x y z
N MET A 1 -8.71 -11.65 -17.52
CA MET A 1 -9.55 -10.62 -18.07
C MET A 1 -8.64 -9.92 -19.03
N PRO A 2 -8.93 -10.03 -20.33
CA PRO A 2 -8.08 -9.44 -21.34
C PRO A 2 -8.00 -7.92 -21.16
N LEU A 3 -6.93 -7.35 -21.71
CA LEU A 3 -6.77 -5.91 -21.77
C LEU A 3 -7.72 -5.35 -22.83
N THR A 4 -8.36 -4.23 -22.51
CA THR A 4 -9.04 -3.42 -23.52
C THR A 4 -8.00 -2.75 -24.43
N PRO A 5 -8.39 -2.26 -25.62
CA PRO A 5 -7.46 -1.54 -26.49
C PRO A 5 -6.77 -0.34 -25.83
N GLN A 6 -7.49 0.40 -24.98
CA GLN A 6 -6.93 1.53 -24.22
C GLN A 6 -5.91 1.08 -23.17
N GLU A 7 -6.19 -0.01 -22.47
CA GLU A 7 -5.23 -0.60 -21.53
C GLU A 7 -4.00 -1.17 -22.24
N ALA A 8 -4.17 -1.79 -23.42
CA ALA A 8 -3.08 -2.30 -24.21
C ALA A 8 -2.12 -1.18 -24.66
N ASP A 9 -2.66 -0.03 -25.08
CA ASP A 9 -1.87 1.17 -25.40
C ASP A 9 -1.13 1.72 -24.17
N ARG A 10 -1.86 1.89 -23.05
CA ARG A 10 -1.28 2.38 -21.79
C ARG A 10 -0.14 1.49 -21.27
N TYR A 11 -0.30 0.18 -21.33
CA TYR A 11 0.64 -0.80 -20.77
C TYR A 11 1.64 -1.34 -21.81
N GLN A 12 1.68 -0.78 -23.03
CA GLN A 12 2.54 -1.28 -24.11
C GLN A 12 4.00 -1.43 -23.69
N ARG A 13 4.54 -0.46 -22.90
CA ARG A 13 5.95 -0.49 -22.48
C ARG A 13 6.27 -1.63 -21.51
N GLN A 14 5.35 -1.96 -20.61
CA GLN A 14 5.55 -3.03 -19.64
C GLN A 14 5.24 -4.41 -20.22
N THR A 15 4.28 -4.54 -21.15
CA THR A 15 4.00 -5.81 -21.82
C THR A 15 5.11 -6.25 -22.78
N MET A 16 5.96 -5.34 -23.25
CA MET A 16 7.17 -5.68 -24.02
C MET A 16 8.26 -6.36 -23.18
N LEU A 17 8.21 -6.27 -21.85
CA LEU A 17 9.17 -6.94 -20.98
C LEU A 17 8.91 -8.44 -20.98
N LYS A 18 9.93 -9.24 -21.29
CA LYS A 18 9.81 -10.69 -21.48
C LYS A 18 9.25 -11.41 -20.25
N GLU A 19 9.64 -10.97 -19.06
CA GLU A 19 9.23 -11.55 -17.77
C GLU A 19 7.79 -11.17 -17.38
N LEU A 20 7.25 -10.09 -17.94
CA LEU A 20 5.88 -9.66 -17.68
C LEU A 20 4.95 -10.15 -18.79
N GLY A 21 5.16 -9.69 -20.03
CA GLY A 21 4.28 -9.98 -21.16
C GLY A 21 2.84 -9.49 -20.94
N GLU A 22 1.96 -9.79 -21.90
CA GLU A 22 0.52 -9.55 -21.73
C GLU A 22 -0.05 -10.37 -20.57
N ALA A 23 0.38 -11.63 -20.42
CA ALA A 23 -0.11 -12.51 -19.37
C ALA A 23 0.19 -11.98 -17.96
N GLY A 24 1.39 -11.42 -17.73
CA GLY A 24 1.73 -10.77 -16.46
C GLY A 24 0.91 -9.50 -16.23
N GLN A 25 0.65 -8.73 -17.28
CA GLN A 25 -0.22 -7.55 -17.16
C GLN A 25 -1.65 -7.90 -16.81
N GLU A 26 -2.21 -8.94 -17.42
CA GLU A 26 -3.53 -9.45 -17.06
C GLU A 26 -3.59 -9.97 -15.62
N ARG A 27 -2.48 -10.50 -15.10
CA ARG A 27 -2.37 -10.88 -13.70
C ARG A 27 -2.39 -9.66 -12.77
N LEU A 28 -1.65 -8.60 -13.11
CA LEU A 28 -1.70 -7.33 -12.37
C LEU A 28 -3.11 -6.76 -12.36
N LYS A 29 -3.79 -6.73 -13.51
CA LYS A 29 -5.19 -6.27 -13.64
C LYS A 29 -6.18 -7.10 -12.81
N LYS A 30 -5.88 -8.37 -12.52
CA LYS A 30 -6.72 -9.21 -11.64
C LYS A 30 -6.35 -9.10 -10.16
N SER A 31 -5.19 -8.56 -9.85
CA SER A 31 -4.67 -8.51 -8.49
C SER A 31 -5.25 -7.36 -7.68
N SER A 32 -5.19 -7.52 -6.38
CA SER A 32 -5.67 -6.56 -5.39
C SER A 32 -4.64 -6.33 -4.29
N ILE A 33 -4.49 -5.07 -3.87
CA ILE A 33 -3.58 -4.70 -2.78
C ILE A 33 -4.24 -3.73 -1.81
N LEU A 34 -4.03 -3.92 -0.52
CA LEU A 34 -4.41 -2.95 0.51
C LEU A 34 -3.16 -2.17 0.94
N CYS A 35 -3.22 -0.85 0.89
CA CYS A 35 -2.19 0.04 1.41
C CYS A 35 -2.66 0.67 2.73
N ILE A 36 -1.86 0.47 3.76
CA ILE A 36 -2.10 0.99 5.11
C ILE A 36 -1.19 2.20 5.30
N GLY A 37 -1.79 3.38 5.28
CA GLY A 37 -1.11 4.67 5.24
C GLY A 37 -0.78 5.12 3.82
N SER A 38 -1.29 6.28 3.41
CA SER A 38 -0.97 6.95 2.15
C SER A 38 0.07 8.08 2.31
N GLY A 39 0.82 8.06 3.42
CA GLY A 39 1.87 9.01 3.76
C GLY A 39 3.18 8.83 2.96
N GLY A 40 4.33 9.06 3.58
CA GLY A 40 5.62 9.13 2.87
C GLY A 40 6.02 7.82 2.16
N LEU A 41 5.64 6.67 2.72
CA LEU A 41 5.86 5.35 2.12
C LEU A 41 4.76 4.97 1.13
N GLY A 42 3.50 5.14 1.54
CA GLY A 42 2.34 4.81 0.70
C GLY A 42 2.23 5.68 -0.55
N SER A 43 2.59 6.96 -0.47
CA SER A 43 2.50 7.92 -1.58
C SER A 43 3.19 7.43 -2.87
N PRO A 44 4.52 7.18 -2.88
CA PRO A 44 5.19 6.69 -4.08
C PRO A 44 4.71 5.29 -4.49
N ALA A 45 4.45 4.41 -3.52
CA ALA A 45 4.00 3.05 -3.82
C ALA A 45 2.65 3.02 -4.54
N LEU A 46 1.66 3.76 -4.04
CA LEU A 46 0.33 3.88 -4.63
C LEU A 46 0.39 4.44 -6.06
N LEU A 47 1.21 5.47 -6.30
CA LEU A 47 1.41 6.03 -7.64
C LEU A 47 1.91 4.96 -8.63
N TYR A 48 2.91 4.17 -8.25
CA TYR A 48 3.46 3.13 -9.12
C TYR A 48 2.54 1.92 -9.25
N LEU A 49 1.82 1.51 -8.20
CA LEU A 49 0.84 0.42 -8.26
C LEU A 49 -0.31 0.78 -9.22
N ALA A 50 -0.82 2.01 -9.14
CA ALA A 50 -1.84 2.49 -10.06
C ALA A 50 -1.30 2.60 -11.50
N ALA A 51 -0.10 3.19 -11.68
CA ALA A 51 0.52 3.30 -13.01
C ALA A 51 0.79 1.93 -13.65
N ALA A 52 1.21 0.94 -12.85
CA ALA A 52 1.45 -0.44 -13.29
C ALA A 52 0.15 -1.20 -13.62
N GLY A 53 -1.01 -0.69 -13.21
CA GLY A 53 -2.30 -1.29 -13.52
C GLY A 53 -2.66 -2.46 -12.62
N VAL A 54 -2.33 -2.39 -11.33
CA VAL A 54 -2.95 -3.26 -10.31
C VAL A 54 -4.46 -3.04 -10.37
N GLY A 55 -5.25 -4.11 -10.46
CA GLY A 55 -6.68 -4.01 -10.72
C GLY A 55 -7.46 -3.29 -9.64
N LYS A 56 -7.16 -3.60 -8.37
CA LYS A 56 -7.85 -3.05 -7.21
C LYS A 56 -6.86 -2.58 -6.15
N ILE A 57 -7.00 -1.34 -5.70
CA ILE A 57 -6.18 -0.75 -4.64
C ILE A 57 -7.09 -0.26 -3.53
N GLY A 58 -7.00 -0.91 -2.37
CA GLY A 58 -7.60 -0.43 -1.13
C GLY A 58 -6.65 0.54 -0.43
N ILE A 59 -7.20 1.59 0.17
CA ILE A 59 -6.41 2.58 0.94
C ILE A 59 -7.12 2.81 2.28
N ILE A 60 -6.37 2.71 3.37
CA ILE A 60 -6.80 3.14 4.71
C ILE A 60 -5.78 4.13 5.26
N ASP A 61 -6.24 5.33 5.59
CA ASP A 61 -5.46 6.37 6.24
C ASP A 61 -6.42 7.30 6.99
N PRO A 62 -6.27 7.47 8.32
CA PRO A 62 -7.21 8.27 9.11
C PRO A 62 -6.95 9.78 9.02
N ASP A 63 -5.85 10.20 8.42
CA ASP A 63 -5.39 11.59 8.52
C ASP A 63 -5.93 12.48 7.40
N LEU A 64 -5.79 13.79 7.64
CA LEU A 64 -5.92 14.82 6.63
C LEU A 64 -4.56 15.12 5.97
N VAL A 65 -4.60 15.67 4.76
CA VAL A 65 -3.41 16.22 4.10
C VAL A 65 -2.94 17.45 4.89
N ASP A 66 -1.66 17.48 5.25
CA ASP A 66 -1.04 18.57 5.97
C ASP A 66 0.13 19.17 5.18
N LEU A 67 0.25 20.50 5.21
CA LEU A 67 1.29 21.23 4.48
C LEU A 67 2.71 20.77 4.84
N SER A 68 2.95 20.50 6.13
CA SER A 68 4.27 20.05 6.63
C SER A 68 4.66 18.67 6.13
N ASN A 69 3.73 17.92 5.54
CA ASN A 69 3.96 16.58 5.03
C ASN A 69 4.22 16.54 3.52
N LEU A 70 3.91 17.61 2.78
CA LEU A 70 4.00 17.64 1.31
C LEU A 70 5.42 17.45 0.76
N HIS A 71 6.46 17.73 1.56
CA HIS A 71 7.85 17.51 1.12
C HIS A 71 8.20 16.03 0.90
N ARG A 72 7.40 15.10 1.44
CA ARG A 72 7.62 13.64 1.34
C ARG A 72 6.39 12.86 0.88
N GLN A 73 5.19 13.43 0.98
CA GLN A 73 3.93 12.80 0.58
C GLN A 73 3.51 13.25 -0.83
N ILE A 74 4.27 12.82 -1.83
CA ILE A 74 4.14 13.27 -3.24
C ILE A 74 2.83 12.88 -3.93
N LEU A 75 2.00 12.07 -3.27
CA LEU A 75 0.65 11.73 -3.75
C LEU A 75 -0.33 12.90 -3.55
N HIS A 76 -0.02 13.81 -2.62
CA HIS A 76 -0.86 14.94 -2.25
C HIS A 76 -0.26 16.25 -2.78
N ASP A 77 -1.08 17.29 -2.82
CA ASP A 77 -0.70 18.62 -3.30
C ASP A 77 -1.23 19.72 -2.37
N THR A 78 -0.76 20.95 -2.57
CA THR A 78 -1.11 22.12 -1.73
C THR A 78 -2.61 22.41 -1.74
N ASP A 79 -3.30 22.18 -2.86
CA ASP A 79 -4.73 22.46 -2.99
C ASP A 79 -5.59 21.46 -2.22
N ARG A 80 -4.99 20.36 -1.77
CA ARG A 80 -5.65 19.30 -0.99
C ARG A 80 -5.43 19.41 0.52
N VAL A 81 -4.67 20.39 1.01
CA VAL A 81 -4.46 20.58 2.46
C VAL A 81 -5.81 20.68 3.19
N GLY A 82 -5.96 19.92 4.27
CA GLY A 82 -7.20 19.81 5.05
C GLY A 82 -8.22 18.79 4.53
N THR A 83 -7.99 18.17 3.38
CA THR A 83 -8.85 17.07 2.87
C THR A 83 -8.39 15.71 3.40
N PRO A 84 -9.29 14.71 3.55
CA PRO A 84 -8.88 13.36 3.91
C PRO A 84 -7.84 12.81 2.94
N LYS A 85 -6.74 12.23 3.45
CA LYS A 85 -5.66 11.71 2.60
C LYS A 85 -6.16 10.66 1.63
N ILE A 86 -7.07 9.77 2.06
CA ILE A 86 -7.70 8.75 1.20
C ILE A 86 -8.42 9.35 0.00
N GLU A 87 -9.10 10.50 0.17
CA GLU A 87 -9.81 11.18 -0.91
C GLU A 87 -8.84 11.90 -1.87
N SER A 88 -7.84 12.58 -1.32
CA SER A 88 -6.75 13.17 -2.10
C SER A 88 -6.02 12.10 -2.94
N ALA A 89 -5.71 10.97 -2.32
CA ALA A 89 -5.11 9.81 -2.97
C ALA A 89 -5.98 9.29 -4.12
N ARG A 90 -7.26 9.00 -3.88
CA ARG A 90 -8.18 8.53 -4.93
C ARG A 90 -8.23 9.47 -6.11
N ALA A 91 -8.39 10.77 -5.84
CA ALA A 91 -8.45 11.78 -6.90
C ALA A 91 -7.16 11.78 -7.73
N ARG A 92 -5.99 11.69 -7.09
CA ARG A 92 -4.70 11.67 -7.79
C ARG A 92 -4.49 10.36 -8.58
N LEU A 93 -4.78 9.22 -7.98
CA LEU A 93 -4.61 7.90 -8.63
C LEU A 93 -5.54 7.72 -9.82
N TYR A 94 -6.76 8.25 -9.77
CA TYR A 94 -7.68 8.24 -10.90
C TYR A 94 -7.11 9.02 -12.10
N GLN A 95 -6.44 10.16 -11.86
CA GLN A 95 -5.76 10.92 -12.90
C GLN A 95 -4.55 10.17 -13.47
N VAL A 96 -3.85 9.38 -12.66
CA VAL A 96 -2.75 8.52 -13.11
C VAL A 96 -3.28 7.39 -14.00
N ASN A 97 -4.30 6.67 -13.53
CA ASN A 97 -4.85 5.52 -14.24
C ASN A 97 -6.34 5.29 -13.88
N PRO A 98 -7.28 5.66 -14.77
CA PRO A 98 -8.71 5.49 -14.51
C PRO A 98 -9.21 4.04 -14.65
N HIS A 99 -8.35 3.10 -15.05
CA HIS A 99 -8.71 1.68 -15.16
C HIS A 99 -8.56 0.91 -13.84
N VAL A 100 -8.01 1.54 -12.80
CA VAL A 100 -7.79 0.94 -11.48
C VAL A 100 -8.97 1.22 -10.57
N GLU A 101 -9.50 0.19 -9.93
CA GLU A 101 -10.53 0.31 -8.92
C GLU A 101 -9.90 0.77 -7.59
N ILE A 102 -10.27 1.97 -7.12
CA ILE A 102 -9.78 2.51 -5.85
C ILE A 102 -10.88 2.37 -4.79
N ILE A 103 -10.57 1.61 -3.72
CA ILE A 103 -11.46 1.39 -2.57
C ILE A 103 -10.95 2.19 -1.38
N LEU A 104 -11.83 3.00 -0.79
CA LEU A 104 -11.53 3.80 0.39
C LEU A 104 -12.07 3.11 1.64
N HIS A 105 -11.22 2.96 2.64
CA HIS A 105 -11.62 2.53 3.97
C HIS A 105 -11.46 3.70 4.92
N GLU A 106 -12.57 4.16 5.48
CA GLU A 106 -12.59 5.23 6.47
C GLU A 106 -12.18 4.71 7.85
N GLY A 107 -11.55 5.57 8.63
CA GLY A 107 -11.15 5.27 10.00
C GLY A 107 -9.74 4.70 10.12
N ARG A 108 -9.47 4.11 11.28
CA ARG A 108 -8.15 3.58 11.65
C ARG A 108 -8.06 2.09 11.39
N PHE A 109 -6.84 1.65 11.10
CA PHE A 109 -6.51 0.23 11.09
C PHE A 109 -6.35 -0.25 12.53
N GLU A 110 -7.24 -1.12 12.98
CA GLU A 110 -7.34 -1.55 14.38
C GLU A 110 -7.43 -3.08 14.47
N PRO A 111 -7.04 -3.69 15.60
CA PRO A 111 -7.16 -5.14 15.79
C PRO A 111 -8.58 -5.68 15.53
N GLU A 112 -9.63 -4.91 15.82
CA GLU A 112 -11.02 -5.35 15.67
C GLU A 112 -11.48 -5.43 14.21
N ASN A 113 -10.87 -4.66 13.31
CA ASN A 113 -11.27 -4.62 11.89
C ASN A 113 -10.24 -5.26 10.95
N CYS A 114 -9.07 -5.63 11.45
CA CYS A 114 -7.93 -6.03 10.64
C CYS A 114 -8.21 -7.22 9.70
N LEU A 115 -8.89 -8.27 10.16
CA LEU A 115 -9.12 -9.47 9.35
C LEU A 115 -10.09 -9.20 8.19
N ASP A 116 -11.16 -8.46 8.47
CA ASP A 116 -12.17 -8.10 7.47
C ASP A 116 -11.60 -7.13 6.43
N LEU A 117 -10.75 -6.18 6.86
CA LEU A 117 -10.07 -5.26 5.96
C LEU A 117 -9.08 -5.97 5.03
N LEU A 118 -8.25 -6.89 5.55
CA LEU A 118 -7.19 -7.54 4.77
C LEU A 118 -7.72 -8.67 3.89
N GLY A 119 -8.75 -9.39 4.33
CA GLY A 119 -9.26 -10.60 3.68
C GLY A 119 -9.47 -10.48 2.15
N PRO A 120 -10.12 -9.40 1.66
CA PRO A 120 -10.41 -9.20 0.24
C PRO A 120 -9.22 -8.94 -0.67
N TYR A 121 -8.00 -8.73 -0.12
CA TYR A 121 -6.83 -8.31 -0.89
C TYR A 121 -5.80 -9.43 -1.04
N ASP A 122 -5.07 -9.46 -2.16
CA ASP A 122 -4.06 -10.49 -2.44
C ASP A 122 -2.75 -10.24 -1.70
N ALA A 123 -2.37 -8.97 -1.54
CA ALA A 123 -1.16 -8.53 -0.86
C ALA A 123 -1.42 -7.29 -0.01
N ILE A 124 -0.59 -7.10 1.02
CA ILE A 124 -0.71 -5.97 1.95
C ILE A 124 0.56 -5.13 1.87
N LEU A 125 0.40 -3.82 1.74
CA LEU A 125 1.48 -2.84 1.82
C LEU A 125 1.35 -2.06 3.12
N ASP A 126 2.33 -2.22 3.99
CA ASP A 126 2.44 -1.47 5.23
C ASP A 126 3.32 -0.24 5.03
N GLY A 127 2.66 0.91 4.94
CA GLY A 127 3.25 2.24 4.94
C GLY A 127 3.03 2.99 6.26
N SER A 128 2.68 2.29 7.34
CA SER A 128 2.42 2.88 8.64
C SER A 128 3.70 3.29 9.38
N ASP A 129 3.59 4.33 10.18
CA ASP A 129 4.71 4.96 10.89
C ASP A 129 4.74 4.64 12.40
N ASN A 130 3.80 3.84 12.91
CA ASN A 130 3.71 3.50 14.32
C ASN A 130 3.76 1.97 14.55
N PHE A 131 4.35 1.56 15.67
CA PHE A 131 4.50 0.14 16.01
C PHE A 131 3.17 -0.60 16.21
N PRO A 132 2.18 -0.10 16.96
CA PRO A 132 0.91 -0.80 17.14
C PRO A 132 0.27 -1.25 15.83
N THR A 133 0.20 -0.37 14.82
CA THR A 133 -0.31 -0.71 13.49
C THR A 133 0.55 -1.78 12.83
N ARG A 134 1.89 -1.63 12.80
CA ARG A 134 2.80 -2.62 12.19
C ARG A 134 2.61 -4.04 12.75
N PHE A 135 2.45 -4.17 14.06
CA PHE A 135 2.19 -5.46 14.71
C PHE A 135 0.80 -6.01 14.36
N ALA A 136 -0.25 -5.18 14.41
CA ALA A 136 -1.59 -5.60 14.04
C ALA A 136 -1.67 -6.06 12.57
N VAL A 137 -1.01 -5.33 11.66
CA VAL A 137 -0.93 -5.68 10.24
C VAL A 137 -0.18 -6.99 10.02
N ASN A 138 0.96 -7.18 10.70
CA ASN A 138 1.69 -8.43 10.65
C ASN A 138 0.84 -9.61 11.08
N ASP A 139 0.17 -9.50 12.22
CA ASP A 139 -0.57 -10.62 12.80
C ASP A 139 -1.75 -11.00 11.90
N ALA A 140 -2.49 -10.00 11.43
CA ALA A 140 -3.59 -10.23 10.50
C ALA A 140 -3.09 -10.85 9.17
N ALA A 141 -2.01 -10.33 8.58
CA ALA A 141 -1.42 -10.89 7.36
C ALA A 141 -0.90 -12.32 7.56
N PHE A 142 -0.30 -12.61 8.73
CA PHE A 142 0.15 -13.95 9.11
C PHE A 142 -1.01 -14.93 9.14
N PHE A 143 -2.08 -14.62 9.88
CA PHE A 143 -3.23 -15.51 10.00
C PHE A 143 -4.00 -15.69 8.69
N LEU A 144 -4.10 -14.63 7.88
CA LEU A 144 -4.75 -14.67 6.57
C LEU A 144 -3.86 -15.25 5.45
N LYS A 145 -2.60 -15.61 5.77
CA LYS A 145 -1.61 -16.11 4.80
C LYS A 145 -1.43 -15.16 3.61
N LYS A 146 -1.31 -13.86 3.89
CA LYS A 146 -1.08 -12.82 2.88
C LYS A 146 0.38 -12.38 2.92
N PRO A 147 1.01 -12.11 1.77
CA PRO A 147 2.31 -11.47 1.74
C PRO A 147 2.18 -10.02 2.25
N LEU A 148 3.07 -9.64 3.15
CA LEU A 148 3.18 -8.30 3.71
C LEU A 148 4.44 -7.64 3.16
N ILE A 149 4.27 -6.61 2.33
CA ILE A 149 5.34 -5.72 1.91
C ILE A 149 5.47 -4.63 2.96
N HIS A 150 6.60 -4.61 3.67
CA HIS A 150 6.84 -3.72 4.80
C HIS A 150 7.91 -2.69 4.44
N GLY A 151 7.61 -1.42 4.70
CA GLY A 151 8.56 -0.32 4.65
C GLY A 151 8.68 0.37 6.01
N ALA A 152 9.89 0.78 6.37
CA ALA A 152 10.15 1.62 7.53
C ALA A 152 11.25 2.62 7.22
N ILE A 153 11.17 3.80 7.85
CA ILE A 153 12.17 4.86 7.75
C ILE A 153 12.50 5.33 9.15
N PHE A 154 13.79 5.57 9.41
CA PHE A 154 14.26 6.22 10.63
C PHE A 154 15.39 7.18 10.28
N GLN A 155 15.15 8.49 10.40
CA GLN A 155 16.09 9.54 10.00
C GLN A 155 16.60 9.36 8.56
N PHE A 156 17.87 8.95 8.40
CA PHE A 156 18.54 8.73 7.11
C PHE A 156 18.56 7.26 6.68
N GLU A 157 17.95 6.37 7.46
CA GLU A 157 17.90 4.95 7.20
C GLU A 157 16.52 4.53 6.71
N GLY A 158 16.50 3.60 5.76
CA GLY A 158 15.28 2.99 5.25
C GLY A 158 15.42 1.48 5.22
N GLN A 159 14.32 0.79 5.51
CA GLN A 159 14.21 -0.65 5.42
C GLN A 159 13.02 -1.01 4.54
N VAL A 160 13.22 -2.00 3.66
CA VAL A 160 12.15 -2.64 2.91
C VAL A 160 12.33 -4.15 2.94
N THR A 161 11.25 -4.88 3.18
CA THR A 161 11.27 -6.35 3.14
C THR A 161 9.88 -6.90 2.81
N VAL A 162 9.84 -8.19 2.48
CA VAL A 162 8.59 -8.93 2.27
C VAL A 162 8.51 -10.05 3.30
N PHE A 163 7.47 -10.02 4.13
CA PHE A 163 7.14 -11.11 5.04
C PHE A 163 6.08 -12.01 4.39
N ALA A 164 6.44 -13.26 4.12
CA ALA A 164 5.53 -14.26 3.57
C ALA A 164 5.69 -15.63 4.26
N PRO A 165 5.24 -15.77 5.53
CA PRO A 165 5.42 -16.99 6.31
C PRO A 165 4.81 -18.23 5.70
N HIS A 166 3.65 -18.07 5.05
CA HIS A 166 2.96 -19.11 4.30
C HIS A 166 3.75 -19.62 3.08
N LEU A 167 4.80 -18.92 2.66
CA LEU A 167 5.74 -19.33 1.61
C LEU A 167 7.11 -19.75 2.18
N GLY A 168 7.21 -19.95 3.51
CA GLY A 168 8.43 -20.37 4.18
C GLY A 168 9.36 -19.24 4.64
N GLY A 169 8.94 -17.98 4.52
CA GLY A 169 9.69 -16.83 5.05
C GLY A 169 9.43 -16.54 6.54
N PRO A 170 10.11 -15.53 7.13
CA PRO A 170 9.79 -15.05 8.48
C PRO A 170 8.55 -14.15 8.49
N CYS A 171 7.98 -13.90 9.67
CA CYS A 171 7.04 -12.80 9.91
C CYS A 171 7.75 -11.61 10.57
N TYR A 172 7.08 -10.46 10.69
CA TYR A 172 7.64 -9.29 11.37
C TYR A 172 8.01 -9.60 12.83
N ARG A 173 7.18 -10.38 13.54
CA ARG A 173 7.49 -10.83 14.91
C ARG A 173 8.72 -11.74 15.01
N CYS A 174 9.12 -12.43 13.95
CA CYS A 174 10.39 -13.17 13.93
C CYS A 174 11.60 -12.23 13.91
N LEU A 175 11.45 -11.04 13.32
CA LEU A 175 12.47 -9.99 13.31
C LEU A 175 12.45 -9.18 14.61
N LEU A 176 11.26 -8.81 15.06
CA LEU A 176 11.03 -7.99 16.25
C LEU A 176 9.92 -8.62 17.11
N PRO A 177 10.27 -9.45 18.12
CA PRO A 177 9.29 -10.24 18.87
C PRO A 177 8.20 -9.41 19.57
N GLU A 178 8.60 -8.29 20.15
CA GLU A 178 7.74 -7.39 20.93
C GLU A 178 7.93 -5.95 20.50
N ALA A 179 6.87 -5.14 20.65
CA ALA A 179 6.95 -3.72 20.37
C ALA A 179 7.94 -3.04 21.33
N PRO A 180 8.76 -2.09 20.85
CA PRO A 180 9.60 -1.31 21.74
C PRO A 180 8.72 -0.53 22.73
N PRO A 181 9.21 -0.25 23.95
CA PRO A 181 8.49 0.54 24.93
C PRO A 181 8.08 1.91 24.36
N GLU A 182 6.98 2.48 24.86
CA GLU A 182 6.58 3.85 24.49
C GLU A 182 7.72 4.84 24.77
N GLY A 183 7.98 5.73 23.80
CA GLY A 183 9.04 6.73 23.88
C GLY A 183 10.46 6.21 23.57
N ALA A 184 10.65 4.92 23.31
CA ALA A 184 11.96 4.37 22.94
C ALA A 184 12.41 4.78 21.52
N VAL A 185 11.49 5.26 20.68
CA VAL A 185 11.77 5.74 19.33
C VAL A 185 11.24 7.17 19.18
N PRO A 186 12.03 8.12 18.64
CA PRO A 186 11.57 9.48 18.33
C PRO A 186 10.35 9.48 17.42
N THR A 187 9.32 10.25 17.78
CA THR A 187 8.13 10.53 16.97
C THR A 187 8.31 11.76 16.10
#